data_AF-A0A7S2GBR6-F1
#
_entry.id   AF-A0A7S2GBR6-F1
#
_cell.length_a   1.000
_cell.length_b   1.000
_cell.length_c   1.000
_cell.angle_alpha   90.00
_cell.angle_beta   90.00
_cell.angle_gamma   90.00
#
_symmetry.space_group_name_H-M   'P 1'
#
loop_
_entity.id
_entity.type
_entity.pdbx_description
1 polymer ?
#
loop_
_entity_poly.entity_id
_entity_poly.type
_entity_poly.pdbx_seq_one_letter_code
_entity_poly.pdbx_strand_id
1 'polypeptide(L)'
;VTQRFAEARRTLLVFASVIRHGLCPNLLDAANRPRYNARDATWFFLQAIQDYVEMAPEGLDFLSAPVALKWPVESWDADLASLQPSTVADLVHLILAAHAKGISFREWNAGSSIDEHMAD
;
A
#
# COMPACT_ATOMS: atom_id res chain seq x y z
N VAL A 1 -8.28 12.36 16.51
CA VAL A 1 -9.15 13.56 16.65
C VAL A 1 -10.60 13.19 16.99
N THR A 2 -11.31 12.40 16.18
CA THR A 2 -12.72 12.01 16.44
C THR A 2 -12.90 10.66 17.16
N GLN A 3 -11.80 9.98 17.50
CA GLN A 3 -11.75 8.64 18.11
C GLN A 3 -12.40 7.51 17.28
N ARG A 4 -12.60 7.72 15.97
CA ARG A 4 -13.09 6.69 15.02
C ARG A 4 -12.00 5.69 14.64
N PHE A 5 -11.41 5.03 15.64
CA PHE A 5 -10.26 4.14 15.46
C PHE A 5 -10.63 2.86 14.72
N ALA A 6 -11.81 2.28 14.97
CA ALA A 6 -12.25 1.07 14.28
C ALA A 6 -12.32 1.27 12.75
N GLU A 7 -12.83 2.40 12.29
CA GLU A 7 -12.92 2.70 10.87
C GLU A 7 -11.56 3.08 10.28
N ALA A 8 -10.73 3.83 11.01
CA ALA A 8 -9.37 4.12 10.58
C ALA A 8 -8.57 2.82 10.37
N ARG A 9 -8.62 1.91 11.35
CA ARG A 9 -8.00 0.58 11.30
C ARG A 9 -8.45 -0.20 10.07
N ARG A 10 -9.76 -0.27 9.84
CA ARG A 10 -10.32 -0.99 8.70
C ARG A 10 -9.86 -0.39 7.38
N THR A 11 -9.86 0.93 7.25
CA THR A 11 -9.39 1.62 6.05
C THR A 11 -7.91 1.34 5.79
N LEU A 12 -7.06 1.46 6.82
CA LEU A 12 -5.63 1.16 6.70
C LEU A 12 -5.39 -0.28 6.22
N LEU A 13 -6.10 -1.26 6.80
CA LEU A 13 -5.95 -2.67 6.39
C LEU A 13 -6.47 -2.94 4.96
N VAL A 14 -7.49 -2.24 4.51
CA VAL A 14 -7.96 -2.33 3.12
C VAL A 14 -6.88 -1.83 2.16
N PHE A 15 -6.30 -0.66 2.41
CA PHE A 15 -5.21 -0.13 1.57
C PHE A 15 -3.94 -0.98 1.67
N ALA A 16 -3.62 -1.51 2.85
CA ALA A 16 -2.53 -2.44 3.07
C ALA A 16 -2.63 -3.68 2.17
N SER A 17 -3.84 -4.23 2.00
CA SER A 17 -4.08 -5.42 1.17
C SER A 17 -3.84 -5.20 -0.33
N VAL A 18 -3.80 -3.95 -0.78
CA VAL A 18 -3.62 -3.59 -2.19
C VAL A 18 -2.32 -2.83 -2.45
N ILE A 19 -1.35 -2.85 -1.54
CA ILE A 19 -0.01 -2.34 -1.88
C ILE A 19 0.58 -3.18 -3.01
N ARG A 20 1.13 -2.51 -4.02
CA ARG A 20 1.78 -3.14 -5.18
C ARG A 20 2.90 -2.24 -5.69
N HIS A 21 3.98 -2.81 -6.20
CA HIS A 21 5.16 -2.05 -6.66
C HIS A 21 5.80 -1.20 -5.55
N GLY A 22 5.59 -1.55 -4.27
CA GLY A 22 5.96 -0.70 -3.13
C GLY A 22 5.11 0.57 -2.99
N LEU A 23 3.95 0.66 -3.67
CA LEU A 23 3.12 1.86 -3.72
C LEU A 23 1.69 1.62 -3.20
N CYS A 24 1.14 2.66 -2.57
CA CYS A 24 -0.29 2.79 -2.27
C CYS A 24 -1.03 3.38 -3.49
N PRO A 25 -2.17 2.81 -3.92
CA PRO A 25 -2.89 3.31 -5.08
C PRO A 25 -3.61 4.65 -4.79
N ASN A 26 -3.78 5.45 -5.84
CA ASN A 26 -4.60 6.68 -5.80
C ASN A 26 -6.10 6.35 -5.88
N LEU A 27 -6.47 5.60 -6.90
CA LEU A 27 -7.84 5.14 -7.12
C LEU A 27 -7.93 3.70 -6.67
N LEU A 28 -8.85 3.40 -5.74
CA LEU A 28 -8.96 2.06 -5.14
C LEU A 28 -9.89 1.12 -5.91
N ASP A 29 -10.98 1.64 -6.50
CA ASP A 29 -12.03 0.85 -7.18
C ASP A 29 -12.52 -0.36 -6.36
N ALA A 30 -12.83 -0.14 -5.07
CA ALA A 30 -13.17 -1.21 -4.14
C ALA A 30 -12.16 -2.39 -4.15
N ALA A 31 -10.88 -2.06 -4.32
CA ALA A 31 -9.75 -2.98 -4.46
C ALA A 31 -9.77 -3.85 -5.73
N ASN A 32 -10.66 -3.63 -6.69
CA ASN A 32 -10.77 -4.45 -7.90
C ASN A 32 -9.73 -4.09 -8.96
N ARG A 33 -9.66 -2.80 -9.33
CA ARG A 33 -8.70 -2.29 -10.31
C ARG A 33 -8.03 -1.01 -9.82
N PRO A 34 -7.18 -1.07 -8.78
CA PRO A 34 -6.52 0.11 -8.27
C PRO A 34 -5.54 0.70 -9.29
N ARG A 35 -5.41 2.03 -9.33
CA ARG A 35 -4.42 2.75 -10.14
C ARG A 35 -3.26 3.23 -9.27
N TYR A 36 -2.04 2.90 -9.69
CA TYR A 36 -0.79 3.19 -8.97
C TYR A 36 -0.04 4.35 -9.63
N ASN A 37 -0.76 5.43 -9.92
CA ASN A 37 -0.24 6.64 -10.55
C ASN A 37 0.11 7.76 -9.54
N ALA A 38 -0.05 7.51 -8.23
CA ALA A 38 0.33 8.43 -7.16
C ALA A 38 1.63 7.97 -6.48
N ARG A 39 2.59 8.88 -6.37
CA ARG A 39 3.86 8.64 -5.65
C ARG A 39 3.82 9.13 -4.20
N ASP A 40 2.97 10.10 -3.92
CA ASP A 40 2.76 10.72 -2.63
C ASP A 40 1.87 9.88 -1.70
N ALA A 41 0.86 9.21 -2.26
CA ALA A 41 -0.11 8.39 -1.52
C ALA A 41 0.56 7.37 -0.58
N THR A 42 1.67 6.76 -1.00
CA THR A 42 2.44 5.81 -0.18
C THR A 42 2.96 6.45 1.10
N TRP A 43 3.49 7.67 1.01
CA TRP A 43 4.06 8.36 2.16
C TRP A 43 2.98 8.85 3.13
N PHE A 44 1.85 9.33 2.59
CA PHE A 44 0.69 9.66 3.42
C PHE A 44 0.09 8.41 4.08
N PHE A 45 0.12 7.26 3.41
CA PHE A 45 -0.30 6.00 4.00
C PHE A 45 0.63 5.58 5.17
N LEU A 46 1.95 5.68 5.00
CA LEU A 46 2.91 5.41 6.08
C LEU A 46 2.74 6.39 7.25
N GLN A 47 2.53 7.68 6.98
CA GLN A 47 2.21 8.67 8.01
C GLN A 47 0.92 8.31 8.74
N ALA A 48 -0.12 7.88 8.02
CA ALA A 48 -1.39 7.49 8.63
C ALA A 48 -1.26 6.25 9.53
N ILE A 49 -0.35 5.32 9.23
CA ILE A 49 0.00 4.22 10.13
C ILE A 49 0.63 4.76 11.41
N GLN A 50 1.60 5.68 11.29
CA GLN A 50 2.24 6.32 12.45
C GLN A 50 1.20 7.04 13.31
N ASP A 51 0.36 7.89 12.72
CA ASP A 51 -0.69 8.62 13.43
C ASP A 51 -1.67 7.65 14.12
N TYR A 52 -2.04 6.54 13.47
CA TYR A 52 -2.90 5.54 14.09
C TYR A 52 -2.25 4.91 15.31
N VAL A 53 -0.98 4.50 15.21
CA VAL A 53 -0.21 3.91 16.32
C VAL A 53 -0.05 4.90 17.48
N GLU A 54 0.14 6.18 17.22
CA GLU A 54 0.31 7.19 18.27
C GLU A 54 -1.02 7.56 18.96
N MET A 55 -2.13 7.51 18.23
CA MET A 55 -3.42 8.04 18.70
C MET A 55 -4.41 6.97 19.15
N ALA A 56 -4.38 5.78 18.58
CA ALA A 56 -5.34 4.71 18.86
C ALA A 56 -4.95 3.92 20.12
N PRO A 57 -5.92 3.42 20.90
CA PRO A 57 -5.63 2.55 22.04
C PRO A 57 -4.93 1.23 21.69
N GLU A 58 -5.07 0.74 20.43
CA GLU A 58 -4.35 -0.44 19.93
C GLU A 58 -2.84 -0.19 19.86
N GLY A 59 -2.42 1.06 19.69
CA GLY A 59 -1.01 1.44 19.76
C GLY A 59 -0.11 0.65 18.79
N LEU A 60 1.06 0.26 19.30
CA LEU A 60 2.04 -0.52 18.56
C LEU A 60 1.57 -1.93 18.19
N ASP A 61 0.56 -2.48 18.89
CA ASP A 61 0.05 -3.82 18.58
C ASP A 61 -0.55 -3.89 17.17
N PHE A 62 -0.98 -2.74 16.62
CA PHE A 62 -1.44 -2.64 15.23
C PHE A 62 -0.38 -3.07 14.21
N LEU A 63 0.91 -2.89 14.52
CA LEU A 63 1.99 -3.29 13.62
C LEU A 63 2.04 -4.82 13.41
N SER A 64 1.51 -5.59 14.36
CA SER A 64 1.35 -7.05 14.27
C SER A 64 0.06 -7.48 13.59
N ALA A 65 -0.81 -6.55 13.17
CA ALA A 65 -2.06 -6.88 12.51
C ALA A 65 -1.78 -7.62 11.19
N PRO A 66 -2.53 -8.70 10.88
CA PRO A 66 -2.25 -9.51 9.71
C PRO A 66 -2.55 -8.76 8.41
N VAL A 67 -1.68 -8.92 7.42
CA VAL A 67 -1.83 -8.40 6.07
C VAL A 67 -1.73 -9.55 5.08
N ALA A 68 -2.66 -9.61 4.13
CA ALA A 68 -2.59 -10.48 2.98
C ALA A 68 -2.69 -9.63 1.72
N LEU A 69 -1.63 -9.60 0.93
CA LEU A 69 -1.64 -8.87 -0.34
C LEU A 69 -2.54 -9.57 -1.35
N LYS A 70 -3.36 -8.78 -2.04
CA LYS A 70 -4.16 -9.26 -3.17
C LYS A 70 -3.29 -9.74 -4.34
N TRP A 71 -2.12 -9.12 -4.50
CA TRP A 71 -1.12 -9.51 -5.49
C TRP A 71 0.20 -9.87 -4.77
N PRO A 72 0.68 -11.12 -4.86
CA PRO A 72 1.94 -11.53 -4.24
C PRO A 72 3.11 -10.66 -4.71
N VAL A 73 4.13 -10.48 -3.86
CA VAL A 73 5.30 -9.65 -4.18
C VAL A 73 6.01 -10.15 -5.43
N GLU A 74 6.19 -11.47 -5.55
CA GLU A 74 6.82 -12.12 -6.71
C GLU A 74 6.13 -11.79 -8.05
N SER A 75 4.83 -11.44 -8.03
CA SER A 75 4.09 -11.10 -9.26
C SER A 75 4.46 -9.74 -9.85
N TRP A 76 5.21 -8.91 -9.13
CA TRP A 76 5.62 -7.58 -9.57
C TRP A 76 7.06 -7.21 -9.25
N ASP A 77 7.73 -7.91 -8.33
CA ASP A 77 9.17 -7.83 -8.08
C ASP A 77 9.68 -9.16 -7.50
N ALA A 78 10.35 -9.97 -8.34
CA ALA A 78 10.87 -11.27 -7.94
C ALA A 78 12.02 -11.19 -6.91
N ASP A 79 12.83 -10.13 -6.94
CA ASP A 79 13.96 -9.99 -6.00
C ASP A 79 13.47 -9.68 -4.58
N LEU A 80 12.29 -9.06 -4.47
CA LEU A 80 11.66 -8.75 -3.19
C LEU A 80 10.71 -9.87 -2.71
N ALA A 81 10.59 -10.99 -3.42
CA ALA A 81 9.66 -12.08 -3.07
C ALA A 81 9.87 -12.61 -1.63
N SER A 82 11.11 -12.59 -1.14
CA SER A 82 11.44 -12.97 0.24
C SER A 82 10.87 -12.04 1.31
N LEU A 83 10.43 -10.83 0.94
CA LEU A 83 9.79 -9.84 1.81
C LEU A 83 8.26 -9.87 1.71
N GLN A 84 7.68 -11.00 1.29
CA GLN A 84 6.23 -11.19 1.28
C GLN A 84 5.65 -10.90 2.69
N PRO A 85 4.81 -9.87 2.85
CA PRO A 85 4.42 -9.41 4.17
C PRO A 85 3.33 -10.31 4.74
N SER A 86 3.41 -10.54 6.04
CA SER A 86 2.38 -11.21 6.84
C SER A 86 1.74 -10.27 7.86
N THR A 87 2.40 -9.16 8.16
CA THR A 87 1.98 -8.14 9.12
C THR A 87 2.07 -6.72 8.54
N VAL A 88 1.50 -5.74 9.23
CA VAL A 88 1.67 -4.32 8.90
C VAL A 88 3.14 -3.90 8.99
N ALA A 89 3.89 -4.39 9.98
CA ALA A 89 5.32 -4.12 10.09
C ALA A 89 6.12 -4.63 8.87
N ASP A 90 5.86 -5.87 8.43
CA ASP A 90 6.49 -6.43 7.23
C ASP A 90 6.16 -5.59 6.00
N LEU A 91 4.91 -5.12 5.90
CA LEU A 91 4.46 -4.29 4.78
C LEU A 91 5.19 -2.95 4.74
N VAL A 92 5.35 -2.29 5.89
CA VAL A 92 6.14 -1.04 6.00
C VAL A 92 7.58 -1.31 5.55
N HIS A 93 8.19 -2.41 5.98
CA HIS A 93 9.53 -2.79 5.57
C HIS A 93 9.62 -3.03 4.05
N LEU A 94 8.66 -3.77 3.47
CA LEU A 94 8.58 -4.01 2.03
C LEU A 94 8.52 -2.71 1.23
N ILE A 95 7.68 -1.75 1.64
CA ILE A 95 7.54 -0.45 0.97
C ILE A 95 8.88 0.30 0.96
N LEU A 96 9.56 0.37 2.12
CA LEU A 96 10.84 1.03 2.24
C LEU A 96 11.94 0.32 1.42
N ALA A 97 11.97 -1.01 1.44
CA ALA A 97 12.92 -1.82 0.68
C ALA A 97 12.73 -1.65 -0.84
N ALA A 98 11.48 -1.64 -1.31
CA ALA A 98 11.15 -1.39 -2.71
C ALA A 98 11.63 0.00 -3.16
N HIS A 99 11.38 1.03 -2.36
CA HIS A 99 11.88 2.37 -2.65
C HIS A 99 13.41 2.48 -2.64
N ALA A 100 14.08 1.82 -1.69
CA ALA A 100 15.54 1.80 -1.61
C ALA A 100 16.19 1.06 -2.79
N LYS A 101 15.58 -0.04 -3.23
CA LYS A 101 15.98 -0.78 -4.44
C LYS A 101 15.78 0.04 -5.71
N GLY A 102 14.74 0.88 -5.72
CA GLY A 102 14.29 1.63 -6.89
C GLY A 102 13.11 0.93 -7.56
N ILE A 103 12.11 1.71 -7.96
CA ILE A 103 10.87 1.22 -8.56
C ILE A 103 10.81 1.69 -10.01
N SER A 104 10.57 0.75 -10.91
CA SER A 104 10.35 1.02 -12.34
C SER A 104 9.31 0.04 -12.87
N PHE A 105 8.19 0.57 -13.38
CA PHE A 105 7.13 -0.22 -13.99
C PHE A 105 6.36 0.63 -14.99
N ARG A 106 5.66 -0.02 -15.91
CA ARG A 106 4.64 0.58 -16.76
C ARG A 106 3.28 0.35 -16.10
N GLU A 107 2.45 1.37 -15.99
CA GLU A 107 1.14 1.24 -15.34
C GLU A 107 0.33 0.11 -16.00
N TRP A 108 -0.28 -0.72 -15.16
CA TRP A 108 -1.07 -1.85 -15.64
C TRP A 108 -2.25 -1.33 -16.48
N ASN A 109 -2.45 -1.91 -17.68
CA ASN A 109 -3.42 -1.46 -18.68
C ASN A 109 -3.17 -0.04 -19.23
N ALA A 110 -1.95 0.49 -19.17
CA ALA A 110 -1.61 1.80 -19.75
C ALA A 110 -2.15 1.96 -21.18
N GLY A 111 -2.85 3.06 -21.42
CA GLY A 111 -3.52 3.39 -22.67
C GLY A 111 -4.77 4.23 -22.43
N SER A 112 -5.41 4.66 -23.51
CA SER A 112 -6.57 5.58 -23.48
C SER A 112 -7.78 5.05 -22.70
N SER A 113 -7.84 3.73 -22.45
CA SER A 113 -8.91 3.09 -21.68
C SER A 113 -8.84 3.38 -20.17
N ILE A 114 -7.65 3.69 -19.63
CA ILE A 114 -7.48 4.06 -18.23
C ILE A 114 -7.13 5.53 -18.05
N ASP A 115 -6.56 6.17 -19.08
CA ASP A 115 -6.18 7.58 -19.08
C ASP A 115 -6.12 8.12 -20.50
N GLU A 116 -7.08 8.96 -20.88
CA GLU A 116 -7.22 9.48 -22.25
C GLU A 116 -6.20 10.58 -22.61
N HIS A 117 -5.42 11.05 -21.64
CA HIS A 117 -4.51 12.19 -21.81
C HIS A 117 -3.04 11.88 -21.49
N MET A 118 -2.74 10.76 -20.84
CA MET A 118 -1.35 10.34 -20.67
C MET A 118 -0.74 9.91 -22.02
N ALA A 119 0.42 10.47 -22.34
CA ALA A 119 1.24 10.03 -23.46
C ALA A 119 1.97 8.72 -23.14
N ASP A 120 2.35 7.97 -24.17
CA ASP A 120 3.16 6.75 -24.09
C ASP A 120 4.65 7.06 -23.86
#